data_AF-A0A961WEJ9-F1
#
_entry.id   AF-A0A961WEJ9-F1
#
_cell.length_a   1.000
_cell.length_b   1.000
_cell.length_c   1.000
_cell.angle_alpha   90.00
_cell.angle_beta   90.00
_cell.angle_gamma   90.00
#
_symmetry.space_group_name_H-M   'P 1'
#
loop_
_entity.id
_entity.type
_entity.pdbx_description
1 polymer ?
#
loop_
_entity_poly.entity_id
_entity_poly.type
_entity_poly.pdbx_seq_one_letter_code
_entity_poly.pdbx_strand_id
1 'polypeptide(L)' 'EGPVAMGYVDADSAANGQALELMVRGKPLPAKVVALPFVPHRYKR' A
#
# COMPACT_ATOMS: atom_id res chain seq x y z
N GLU A 1 11.15 3.83 6.29
CA GLU A 1 10.53 2.57 6.76
C GLU A 1 9.18 2.86 7.38
N GLY A 2 8.27 1.90 7.32
CA GLY A 2 6.92 2.05 7.86
C GLY A 2 6.11 0.77 7.66
N PRO A 3 4.89 0.72 8.21
CA PRO A 3 4.01 -0.41 8.02
C PRO A 3 3.65 -0.60 6.53
N VAL A 4 3.52 -1.86 6.10
CA VAL A 4 3.07 -2.23 4.77
C VAL A 4 1.81 -3.08 4.87
N ALA A 5 0.93 -2.94 3.90
CA ALA A 5 -0.31 -3.72 3.78
C ALA A 5 -0.64 -3.91 2.29
N MET A 6 -1.39 -4.97 2.00
CA MET A 6 -1.98 -5.20 0.68
C MET A 6 -3.49 -5.31 0.84
N GLY A 7 -4.22 -4.80 -0.14
CA GLY A 7 -5.67 -4.80 -0.18
C GLY A 7 -6.17 -4.43 -1.57
N TYR A 8 -7.49 -4.45 -1.74
CA TYR A 8 -8.15 -4.05 -2.97
C TYR A 8 -8.74 -2.66 -2.83
N VAL A 9 -8.77 -1.93 -3.94
CA VAL A 9 -9.39 -0.61 -4.10
C VAL A 9 -10.11 -0.58 -5.44
N ASP A 10 -11.00 0.39 -5.62
CA ASP A 10 -11.57 0.67 -6.94
C ASP A 10 -10.48 1.00 -7.95
N ALA A 11 -10.72 0.65 -9.23
CA ALA A 11 -9.73 0.82 -10.29
C ALA A 11 -9.24 2.27 -10.42
N ASP A 12 -10.14 3.24 -10.24
CA ASP A 12 -9.83 4.67 -10.29
C ASP A 12 -8.90 5.13 -9.16
N SER A 13 -8.80 4.34 -8.08
CA SER A 13 -7.93 4.59 -6.93
C SER A 13 -6.66 3.73 -6.93
N ALA A 14 -6.42 2.92 -7.95
CA ALA A 14 -5.30 1.97 -8.00
C ALA A 14 -3.97 2.59 -8.50
N ALA A 15 -3.97 3.87 -8.88
CA ALA A 15 -2.78 4.54 -9.39
C ALA A 15 -1.68 4.66 -8.30
N ASN A 16 -0.43 4.42 -8.68
CA ASN A 16 0.70 4.60 -7.76
C ASN A 16 0.79 6.06 -7.27
N GLY A 17 1.03 6.24 -5.97
CA GLY A 17 1.05 7.55 -5.33
C GLY A 17 -0.32 8.07 -4.90
N GLN A 18 -1.42 7.40 -5.28
CA GLN A 18 -2.77 7.78 -4.86
C GLN A 18 -2.87 7.75 -3.33
N ALA A 19 -3.33 8.86 -2.75
CA ALA A 19 -3.57 8.97 -1.32
C ALA A 19 -4.86 8.24 -0.94
N LEU A 20 -4.83 7.53 0.20
CA LEU A 20 -5.95 6.77 0.74
C LEU A 20 -6.07 7.02 2.25
N GLU A 21 -7.26 6.85 2.80
CA GLU A 21 -7.46 6.69 4.23
C GLU A 21 -7.80 5.24 4.55
N LEU A 22 -7.04 4.64 5.47
CA LEU A 22 -7.24 3.27 5.93
C LEU A 22 -7.77 3.28 7.36
N MET A 23 -8.83 2.53 7.62
CA MET A 23 -9.37 2.38 8.95
C MET A 23 -8.58 1.33 9.74
N VAL A 24 -7.78 1.76 10.71
CA VAL A 24 -7.00 0.86 11.58
C VAL A 24 -7.54 0.94 13.00
N ARG A 25 -8.18 -0.15 13.46
CA ARG A 25 -8.79 -0.23 14.81
C ARG A 25 -9.72 0.96 15.10
N GLY A 26 -10.56 1.32 14.15
CA GLY A 26 -11.51 2.43 14.29
C GLY A 26 -10.91 3.82 14.17
N LYS A 27 -9.65 3.96 13.74
CA LYS A 27 -9.02 5.26 13.46
C LYS A 27 -8.64 5.36 11.99
N PRO A 28 -9.04 6.43 11.26
CA PRO A 28 -8.56 6.67 9.91
C PRO A 28 -7.07 7.05 9.96
N LEU A 29 -6.26 6.42 9.13
CA LEU A 29 -4.84 6.69 8.97
C LEU A 29 -4.53 6.95 7.49
N PRO A 30 -3.68 7.95 7.18
CA PRO A 30 -3.28 8.22 5.81
C PRO A 30 -2.37 7.10 5.29
N ALA A 31 -2.58 6.72 4.04
CA ALA A 31 -1.76 5.78 3.29
C ALA A 31 -1.61 6.26 1.85
N LYS A 32 -0.74 5.58 1.10
CA LYS A 32 -0.61 5.77 -0.34
C LYS A 32 -0.45 4.44 -1.04
N VAL A 33 -1.00 4.33 -2.24
CA VAL A 33 -0.73 3.19 -3.13
C VAL A 33 0.73 3.25 -3.57
N VAL A 34 1.42 2.12 -3.51
CA VAL A 34 2.82 2.00 -3.92
C VAL A 34 3.02 0.76 -4.77
N ALA A 35 4.01 0.83 -5.67
CA ALA A 35 4.39 -0.31 -6.48
C ALA A 35 4.97 -1.43 -5.61
N LEU A 36 4.69 -2.67 -5.99
CA LEU A 36 5.35 -3.86 -5.46
C LEU A 36 6.66 -4.13 -6.22
N PRO A 37 7.62 -4.83 -5.58
CA PRO A 37 7.60 -5.30 -4.20
C PRO A 37 7.98 -4.19 -3.20
N PHE A 38 7.52 -4.30 -1.95
CA PHE A 38 7.89 -3.35 -0.89
C PHE A 38 9.38 -3.34 -0.57
N VAL A 39 10.06 -4.48 -0.77
CA VAL A 39 11.50 -4.66 -0.56
C VAL A 39 12.04 -5.48 -1.74
N PRO A 40 13.26 -5.19 -2.24
CA PRO A 40 13.84 -5.94 -3.35
C PRO A 40 13.95 -7.44 -3.05
N HIS A 41 13.52 -8.28 -3.99
CA HIS A 41 13.73 -9.73 -3.91
C HIS A 41 15.22 -10.08 -4.00
N ARG A 42 15.66 -11.09 -3.22
CA ARG A 42 17.05 -11.59 -3.21
C ARG A 42 17.11 -13.07 -3.57
N TYR A 43 16.44 -13.44 -4.65
CA TYR A 43 16.41 -14.83 -5.10
C TYR A 43 17.80 -15.29 -5.55
N LYS A 44 18.26 -16.44 -5.05
CA LYS A 44 19.31 -17.22 -5.72
C LYS A 44 18.67 -18.00 -6.87
N ARG A 45 19.29 -17.93 -8.04
CA ARG A 45 18.93 -18.72 -9.22
C ARG A 45 19.86 -19.92 -9.31
#